data_AF-A0A2P2CZK9-F1
#
_entry.id   AF-A0A2P2CZK9-F1
#
_cell.length_a   1.000
_cell.length_b   1.000
_cell.length_c   1.000
_cell.angle_alpha   90.00
_cell.angle_beta   90.00
_cell.angle_gamma   90.00
#
_symmetry.space_group_name_H-M   'P 1'
#
loop_
_entity.id
_entity.type
_entity.pdbx_description
1 polymer ?
#
loop_
_entity_poly.entity_id
_entity_poly.type
_entity_poly.pdbx_seq_one_letter_code
_entity_poly.pdbx_strand_id
1 'polypeptide(L)'
;MIKKNNDLTLKISLPLIDAEKKNLYLKYQKSRHEGSYGESESEILKNMKFQMYEGSNNSTELLLYKKDILLGWILLDLGLETVSAVYSVFDPEESKRSLGNFLILSSILWAKENGFKEFQLGLFLPGHPKMDYKKNWRPSEILDRSTGVWKESGSFLSDYILENGPNGDKRAGT
;
A
#
# COMPACT_ATOMS: atom_id res chain seq x y z
N MET A 1 9.06 1.37 14.46
CA MET A 1 8.88 2.01 13.13
C MET A 1 9.27 3.49 13.18
N ILE A 2 8.60 4.34 13.96
CA ILE A 2 8.86 5.80 14.04
C ILE A 2 10.32 6.12 14.40
N LYS A 3 10.85 5.58 15.52
CA LYS A 3 12.24 5.82 15.94
C LYS A 3 13.30 5.41 14.91
N LYS A 4 12.99 4.47 14.02
CA LYS A 4 13.92 3.93 13.01
C LYS A 4 14.02 4.82 11.76
N ASN A 5 13.02 5.69 11.56
CA ASN A 5 12.84 6.52 10.37
C ASN A 5 12.77 8.00 10.75
N ASN A 6 13.38 8.40 11.86
CA ASN A 6 13.39 9.78 12.35
C ASN A 6 14.29 10.71 11.51
N ASP A 7 15.18 10.13 10.70
CA ASP A 7 16.01 10.80 9.71
C ASP A 7 15.28 11.06 8.38
N LEU A 8 14.03 10.62 8.26
CA LEU A 8 13.24 10.74 7.04
C LEU A 8 12.25 11.90 7.14
N THR A 9 11.99 12.52 5.99
CA THR A 9 11.03 13.63 5.86
C THR A 9 9.93 13.27 4.88
N LEU A 10 8.71 13.67 5.19
CA LEU A 10 7.55 13.50 4.32
C LEU A 10 7.24 14.80 3.56
N LYS A 11 6.86 14.67 2.29
CA LYS A 11 6.33 15.77 1.48
C LYS A 11 5.03 15.33 0.84
N ILE A 12 4.08 16.24 0.71
CA ILE A 12 2.82 16.02 -0.02
C ILE A 12 2.98 16.60 -1.41
N SER A 13 2.52 15.90 -2.45
CA SER A 13 2.40 16.47 -3.79
C SER A 13 1.13 16.02 -4.50
N LEU A 14 0.84 16.69 -5.62
CA LEU A 14 -0.05 16.14 -6.62
C LEU A 14 0.63 14.97 -7.35
N PRO A 15 -0.13 13.99 -7.86
CA PRO A 15 0.39 12.88 -8.66
C PRO A 15 1.16 13.39 -9.88
N LEU A 16 2.46 13.16 -9.90
CA LEU A 16 3.30 13.49 -11.04
C LEU A 16 4.36 12.41 -11.27
N ILE A 17 4.53 12.00 -12.53
CA ILE A 17 5.61 11.12 -12.94
C ILE A 17 6.84 11.96 -13.29
N ASP A 18 7.92 11.80 -12.53
CA ASP A 18 9.22 12.39 -12.80
C ASP A 18 10.32 11.31 -13.00
N ALA A 19 11.56 11.74 -13.22
CA ALA A 19 12.68 10.84 -13.43
C ALA A 19 13.05 10.04 -12.17
N GLU A 20 12.97 10.63 -10.98
CA GLU A 20 13.31 9.97 -9.71
C GLU A 20 12.35 8.81 -9.43
N LYS A 21 11.05 9.04 -9.57
CA LYS A 21 10.01 8.02 -9.39
C LYS A 21 10.12 6.92 -10.43
N LYS A 22 10.39 7.24 -11.70
CA LYS A 22 10.62 6.22 -12.74
C LYS A 22 11.77 5.29 -12.35
N ASN A 23 12.91 5.86 -11.94
CA ASN A 23 14.09 5.09 -11.54
C ASN A 23 13.80 4.21 -10.32
N LEU A 24 13.16 4.79 -9.29
CA LEU A 24 12.82 4.05 -8.07
C LEU A 24 11.75 2.97 -8.33
N TYR A 25 10.77 3.23 -9.20
CA TYR A 25 9.77 2.24 -9.62
C TYR A 25 10.42 1.05 -10.34
N LEU A 26 11.31 1.32 -11.29
CA LEU A 26 12.06 0.27 -12.00
C LEU A 26 12.88 -0.57 -11.02
N LYS A 27 13.60 0.07 -10.09
CA LYS A 27 14.36 -0.61 -9.04
C LYS A 27 13.46 -1.49 -8.17
N TYR A 28 12.34 -0.94 -7.71
CA TYR A 28 11.37 -1.65 -6.88
C TYR A 28 10.77 -2.85 -7.60
N GLN A 29 10.27 -2.66 -8.83
CA GLN A 29 9.64 -3.73 -9.60
C GLN A 29 10.62 -4.86 -9.93
N LYS A 30 11.84 -4.53 -10.37
CA LYS A 30 12.88 -5.54 -10.63
C LYS A 30 13.21 -6.37 -9.38
N SER A 31 13.20 -5.76 -8.19
CA SER A 31 13.48 -6.48 -6.93
C SER A 31 12.33 -7.35 -6.42
N ARG A 32 11.08 -7.00 -6.74
CA ARG A 32 9.87 -7.64 -6.19
C ARG A 32 9.25 -8.67 -7.14
N HIS A 33 9.59 -8.59 -8.42
CA HIS A 33 8.92 -9.31 -9.50
C HIS A 33 9.95 -9.89 -10.48
N GLU A 34 10.96 -10.61 -9.99
CA GLU A 34 11.76 -11.47 -10.86
C GLU A 34 10.81 -12.37 -11.68
N GLY A 35 10.73 -12.13 -13.00
CA GLY A 35 10.01 -12.97 -13.96
C GLY A 35 8.51 -12.72 -14.20
N SER A 36 7.89 -11.62 -13.74
CA SER A 36 6.41 -11.50 -13.84
C SER A 36 5.80 -10.19 -14.35
N TYR A 37 6.54 -9.10 -14.54
CA TYR A 37 5.96 -7.83 -15.05
C TYR A 37 6.85 -7.18 -16.10
N GLY A 38 6.67 -7.59 -17.36
CA GLY A 38 7.26 -6.99 -18.55
C GLY A 38 8.77 -7.24 -18.71
N GLU A 39 9.19 -7.59 -19.91
CA GLU A 39 10.62 -7.82 -20.20
C GLU A 39 11.41 -6.51 -20.36
N SER A 40 10.71 -5.39 -20.59
CA SER A 40 11.32 -4.09 -20.87
C SER A 40 10.94 -3.01 -19.86
N GLU A 41 11.85 -2.05 -19.65
CA GLU A 41 11.60 -0.89 -18.79
C GLU A 41 10.40 -0.06 -19.26
N SER A 42 10.19 0.02 -20.59
CA SER A 42 9.05 0.74 -21.18
C SER A 42 7.70 0.15 -20.74
N GLU A 43 7.59 -1.18 -20.71
CA GLU A 43 6.37 -1.86 -20.27
C GLU A 43 6.12 -1.67 -18.77
N ILE A 44 7.18 -1.78 -17.96
CA ILE A 44 7.10 -1.51 -16.52
C ILE A 44 6.60 -0.08 -16.27
N LEU A 45 7.16 0.92 -16.96
CA LEU A 45 6.74 2.32 -16.83
C LEU A 45 5.32 2.58 -17.39
N LYS A 46 4.90 1.86 -18.42
CA LYS A 46 3.50 1.91 -18.89
C LYS A 46 2.55 1.39 -17.81
N ASN A 47 2.91 0.29 -17.15
CA ASN A 47 2.14 -0.25 -16.03
C ASN A 47 2.09 0.72 -14.85
N MET A 48 3.20 1.41 -14.53
CA MET A 48 3.22 2.48 -13.53
C MET A 48 2.16 3.54 -13.85
N LYS A 49 2.17 4.06 -15.09
CA LYS A 49 1.22 5.08 -15.52
C LYS A 49 -0.22 4.60 -15.39
N PHE A 50 -0.52 3.40 -15.89
CA PHE A 50 -1.86 2.84 -15.87
C PHE A 50 -2.37 2.57 -14.44
N GLN A 51 -1.54 1.98 -13.59
CA GLN A 51 -1.96 1.56 -12.24
C GLN A 51 -1.99 2.71 -11.22
N MET A 52 -1.19 3.76 -11.44
CA MET A 52 -1.00 4.82 -10.43
C MET A 52 -1.41 6.22 -10.90
N TYR A 53 -1.45 6.51 -12.19
CA TYR A 53 -1.62 7.91 -12.64
C TYR A 53 -2.82 8.10 -13.55
N GLU A 54 -3.28 7.08 -14.24
CA GLU A 54 -4.53 7.13 -14.98
C GLU A 54 -5.73 7.22 -14.03
N GLY A 55 -6.53 8.28 -14.15
CA GLY A 55 -7.66 8.55 -13.25
C GLY A 55 -7.30 9.19 -11.89
N SER A 56 -6.05 9.61 -11.69
CA SER A 56 -5.55 10.17 -10.41
C SER A 56 -5.99 11.62 -10.12
N ASN A 57 -7.09 12.07 -10.71
CA ASN A 57 -7.58 13.45 -10.64
C ASN A 57 -7.96 13.89 -9.21
N ASN A 58 -8.34 12.94 -8.36
CA ASN A 58 -8.67 13.19 -6.96
C ASN A 58 -7.71 12.49 -5.99
N SER A 59 -6.44 12.38 -6.39
CA SER A 59 -5.42 11.68 -5.62
C SER A 59 -4.34 12.66 -5.14
N THR A 60 -3.62 12.25 -4.10
CA THR A 60 -2.40 12.92 -3.63
C THR A 60 -1.31 11.89 -3.40
N GLU A 61 -0.07 12.33 -3.29
CA GLU A 61 1.07 11.49 -2.97
C GLU A 61 1.72 11.95 -1.67
N LEU A 62 2.12 10.97 -0.86
CA LEU A 62 3.02 11.18 0.27
C LEU A 62 4.39 10.64 -0.10
N LEU A 63 5.36 11.54 -0.31
CA LEU A 63 6.73 11.22 -0.69
C LEU A 63 7.62 11.17 0.53
N LEU A 64 8.47 10.15 0.59
CA LEU A 64 9.39 9.88 1.67
C LEU A 64 10.82 10.13 1.21
N TYR A 65 11.48 11.08 1.84
CA TYR A 65 12.84 11.49 1.53
C TYR A 65 13.80 11.22 2.68
N LYS A 66 15.06 10.97 2.34
CA LYS A 66 16.20 11.10 3.25
C LYS A 66 17.11 12.18 2.70
N LYS A 67 17.12 13.35 3.35
CA LYS A 67 17.67 14.59 2.77
C LYS A 67 16.99 14.84 1.42
N ASP A 68 17.74 14.80 0.32
CA ASP A 68 17.24 15.07 -1.04
C ASP A 68 16.99 13.78 -1.85
N ILE A 69 17.17 12.60 -1.26
CA ILE A 69 16.99 11.32 -1.95
C ILE A 69 15.59 10.78 -1.69
N LEU A 70 14.82 10.57 -2.77
CA LEU A 70 13.51 9.90 -2.71
C LEU A 70 13.70 8.42 -2.37
N LEU A 71 13.15 7.98 -1.24
CA LEU A 71 13.19 6.59 -0.78
C LEU A 71 11.87 5.85 -0.96
N GLY A 72 10.79 6.56 -1.28
CA GLY A 72 9.51 5.93 -1.56
C GLY A 72 8.38 6.93 -1.63
N TRP A 73 7.24 6.49 -2.13
CA TRP A 73 6.01 7.26 -2.09
C TRP A 73 4.81 6.32 -2.05
N ILE A 74 3.67 6.87 -1.64
CA ILE A 74 2.38 6.20 -1.69
C ILE A 74 1.37 7.13 -2.35
N LEU A 75 0.60 6.59 -3.29
CA LEU A 75 -0.52 7.24 -3.93
C LEU A 75 -1.79 6.98 -3.11
N LEU A 76 -2.49 8.06 -2.80
CA LEU A 76 -3.69 8.08 -1.98
C LEU A 76 -4.84 8.66 -2.78
N ASP A 77 -5.88 7.88 -3.00
CA ASP A 77 -7.15 8.38 -3.55
C ASP A 77 -7.97 8.99 -2.43
N LEU A 78 -8.53 10.18 -2.69
CA LEU A 78 -9.32 10.91 -1.73
C LEU A 78 -10.80 10.70 -2.03
N GLY A 79 -11.55 10.27 -1.03
CA GLY A 79 -13.02 10.28 -1.01
C GLY A 79 -13.53 11.48 -0.21
N LEU A 80 -14.83 11.50 0.07
CA LEU A 80 -15.44 12.55 0.89
C LEU A 80 -14.97 12.48 2.35
N GLU A 81 -14.92 11.27 2.92
CA GLU A 81 -14.52 11.04 4.32
C GLU A 81 -13.46 9.93 4.46
N THR A 82 -12.99 9.39 3.34
CA THR A 82 -12.15 8.19 3.28
C THR A 82 -10.91 8.46 2.45
N VAL A 83 -9.77 7.90 2.84
CA VAL A 83 -8.55 7.88 2.02
C VAL A 83 -8.24 6.44 1.65
N SER A 84 -7.95 6.16 0.38
CA SER A 84 -7.59 4.82 -0.09
C SER A 84 -6.11 4.76 -0.49
N ALA A 85 -5.37 3.82 0.10
CA ALA A 85 -4.01 3.50 -0.31
C ALA A 85 -4.03 2.69 -1.62
N VAL A 86 -3.77 3.36 -2.74
CA VAL A 86 -3.84 2.74 -4.08
C VAL A 86 -2.58 1.91 -4.35
N TYR A 87 -1.41 2.54 -4.25
CA TYR A 87 -0.14 1.90 -4.56
C TYR A 87 1.00 2.56 -3.80
N SER A 88 1.96 1.76 -3.33
CA SER A 88 3.17 2.26 -2.66
C SER A 88 4.42 1.69 -3.31
N VAL A 89 5.45 2.53 -3.43
CA VAL A 89 6.75 2.19 -3.98
C VAL A 89 7.81 2.67 -3.01
N PHE A 90 8.86 1.89 -2.80
CA PHE A 90 9.94 2.25 -1.87
C PHE A 90 11.24 1.58 -2.24
N ASP A 91 12.35 2.09 -1.72
CA ASP A 91 13.67 1.56 -2.00
C ASP A 91 13.85 0.16 -1.39
N PRO A 92 14.07 -0.89 -2.21
CA PRO A 92 14.28 -2.24 -1.70
C PRO A 92 15.58 -2.40 -0.91
N GLU A 93 16.58 -1.54 -1.12
CA GLU A 93 17.85 -1.57 -0.36
C GLU A 93 17.65 -1.13 1.09
N GLU A 94 16.59 -0.37 1.36
CA GLU A 94 16.18 0.05 2.71
C GLU A 94 15.22 -0.95 3.38
N SER A 95 15.28 -2.22 2.98
CA SER A 95 14.41 -3.31 3.49
C SER A 95 14.32 -3.38 5.02
N LYS A 96 15.42 -3.10 5.72
CA LYS A 96 15.48 -3.09 7.19
C LYS A 96 14.53 -2.04 7.78
N ARG A 97 14.21 -0.95 7.10
CA ARG A 97 13.40 0.17 7.62
C ARG A 97 11.89 -0.07 7.59
N SER A 98 11.44 -1.11 6.87
CA SER A 98 10.02 -1.39 6.63
C SER A 98 9.27 -0.19 6.03
N LEU A 99 9.86 0.43 5.00
CA LEU A 99 9.36 1.69 4.41
C LEU A 99 7.90 1.62 3.95
N GLY A 100 7.43 0.48 3.42
CA GLY A 100 6.02 0.31 3.06
C GLY A 100 5.06 0.49 4.25
N ASN A 101 5.35 -0.14 5.39
CA ASN A 101 4.55 0.05 6.60
C ASN A 101 4.69 1.48 7.15
N PHE A 102 5.87 2.09 7.00
CA PHE A 102 6.07 3.48 7.44
C PHE A 102 5.25 4.47 6.61
N LEU A 103 5.18 4.28 5.28
CA LEU A 103 4.33 5.07 4.39
C LEU A 103 2.85 4.90 4.74
N ILE A 104 2.39 3.68 5.05
CA ILE A 104 1.01 3.45 5.51
C ILE A 104 0.74 4.19 6.82
N LEU A 105 1.59 4.03 7.83
CA LEU A 105 1.43 4.73 9.11
C LEU A 105 1.37 6.25 8.91
N SER A 106 2.30 6.78 8.10
CA SER A 106 2.38 8.19 7.79
C SER A 106 1.12 8.69 7.08
N SER A 107 0.56 7.88 6.18
CA SER A 107 -0.68 8.19 5.47
C SER A 107 -1.90 8.16 6.38
N ILE A 108 -1.97 7.23 7.33
CA ILE A 108 -3.03 7.18 8.35
C ILE A 108 -2.97 8.44 9.23
N LEU A 109 -1.77 8.82 9.68
CA LEU A 109 -1.59 10.04 10.49
C LEU A 109 -1.97 11.29 9.70
N TRP A 110 -1.49 11.41 8.46
CA TRP A 110 -1.85 12.49 7.56
C TRP A 110 -3.37 12.56 7.32
N ALA A 111 -4.01 11.42 7.04
CA ALA A 111 -5.44 11.35 6.80
C ALA A 111 -6.23 11.83 8.03
N LYS A 112 -5.84 11.38 9.23
CA LYS A 112 -6.43 11.82 10.49
C LYS A 112 -6.26 13.33 10.71
N GLU A 113 -5.08 13.87 10.47
CA GLU A 113 -4.79 15.31 10.60
C GLU A 113 -5.62 16.16 9.63
N ASN A 114 -6.00 15.60 8.48
CA ASN A 114 -6.84 16.26 7.47
C ASN A 114 -8.34 15.97 7.65
N GLY A 115 -8.74 15.34 8.76
CA GLY A 115 -10.16 15.13 9.10
C GLY A 115 -10.84 13.96 8.39
N PHE A 116 -10.10 13.12 7.70
CA PHE A 116 -10.65 11.88 7.15
C PHE A 116 -10.98 10.90 8.27
N LYS A 117 -12.10 10.20 8.14
CA LYS A 117 -12.63 9.25 9.14
C LYS A 117 -12.09 7.84 8.93
N GLU A 118 -11.84 7.48 7.68
CA GLU A 118 -11.49 6.13 7.29
C GLU A 118 -10.23 6.07 6.42
N PHE A 119 -9.45 5.01 6.60
CA PHE A 119 -8.29 4.72 5.77
C PHE A 119 -8.40 3.30 5.20
N GLN A 120 -8.62 3.21 3.89
CA GLN A 120 -8.81 1.96 3.17
C GLN A 120 -7.47 1.43 2.66
N LEU A 121 -7.07 0.24 3.13
CA LEU A 121 -5.87 -0.45 2.64
C LEU A 121 -6.13 -1.27 1.38
N GLY A 122 -7.38 -1.34 0.90
CA GLY A 122 -7.79 -2.15 -0.24
C GLY A 122 -7.84 -3.65 0.05
N LEU A 123 -7.97 -4.47 -1.00
CA LEU A 123 -8.23 -5.91 -0.93
C LEU A 123 -7.31 -6.66 0.05
N PHE A 124 -7.91 -7.41 0.98
CA PHE A 124 -7.21 -8.27 1.90
C PHE A 124 -7.63 -9.73 1.69
N LEU A 125 -6.65 -10.58 1.39
CA LEU A 125 -6.80 -12.02 1.33
C LEU A 125 -5.98 -12.62 2.48
N PRO A 126 -6.62 -13.14 3.54
CA PRO A 126 -5.89 -13.75 4.65
C PRO A 126 -4.96 -14.86 4.17
N GLY A 127 -3.77 -14.94 4.75
CA GLY A 127 -2.73 -15.90 4.36
C GLY A 127 -1.94 -15.56 3.10
N HIS A 128 -2.37 -14.57 2.30
CA HIS A 128 -1.63 -14.21 1.08
C HIS A 128 -0.36 -13.40 1.43
N PRO A 129 0.87 -13.85 1.06
CA PRO A 129 2.12 -13.23 1.52
C PRO A 129 2.25 -11.74 1.24
N LYS A 130 1.72 -11.27 0.11
CA LYS A 130 1.75 -9.84 -0.27
C LYS A 130 0.73 -8.96 0.49
N MET A 131 -0.21 -9.55 1.22
CA MET A 131 -1.32 -8.84 1.88
C MET A 131 -1.37 -9.09 3.39
N ASP A 132 -0.61 -10.06 3.90
CA ASP A 132 -0.66 -10.49 5.29
C ASP A 132 -0.30 -9.37 6.28
N TYR A 133 0.46 -8.35 5.84
CA TYR A 133 0.76 -7.17 6.66
C TYR A 133 -0.50 -6.39 7.09
N LYS A 134 -1.60 -6.46 6.32
CA LYS A 134 -2.83 -5.69 6.58
C LYS A 134 -3.50 -6.10 7.89
N LYS A 135 -3.35 -7.37 8.30
CA LYS A 135 -3.92 -7.90 9.55
C LYS A 135 -3.31 -7.28 10.81
N ASN A 136 -2.21 -6.54 10.70
CA ASN A 136 -1.51 -5.98 11.85
C ASN A 136 -1.93 -4.54 12.17
N TRP A 137 -2.73 -3.90 11.32
CA TRP A 137 -3.26 -2.56 11.58
C TRP A 137 -4.51 -2.66 12.46
N ARG A 138 -4.53 -1.91 13.56
CA ARG A 138 -5.64 -1.91 14.51
C ARG A 138 -5.88 -0.49 15.07
N PRO A 139 -7.14 -0.13 15.39
CA PRO A 139 -8.37 -0.88 15.09
C PRO A 139 -8.64 -0.94 13.57
N SER A 140 -9.32 -1.99 13.10
CA SER A 140 -9.65 -2.15 11.67
C SER A 140 -10.86 -3.04 11.45
N GLU A 141 -11.51 -2.85 10.31
CA GLU A 141 -12.64 -3.66 9.86
C GLU A 141 -12.31 -4.31 8.50
N ILE A 142 -12.95 -5.43 8.22
CA ILE A 142 -12.85 -6.15 6.95
C ILE A 142 -14.26 -6.31 6.39
N LEU A 143 -14.45 -5.92 5.14
CA LEU A 143 -15.69 -6.16 4.40
C LEU A 143 -15.75 -7.64 4.03
N ASP A 144 -16.67 -8.36 4.66
CA ASP A 144 -17.00 -9.72 4.27
C ASP A 144 -17.78 -9.68 2.95
N ARG A 145 -17.14 -10.15 1.87
CA ARG A 145 -17.74 -10.12 0.53
C ARG A 145 -18.96 -11.04 0.39
N SER A 146 -19.09 -12.06 1.23
CA SER A 146 -20.21 -13.00 1.16
C SER A 146 -21.49 -12.39 1.74
N THR A 147 -21.35 -11.58 2.80
CA THR A 147 -22.47 -10.95 3.52
C THR A 147 -22.66 -9.48 3.19
N GLY A 148 -21.64 -8.81 2.64
CA GLY A 148 -21.62 -7.36 2.41
C GLY A 148 -21.46 -6.53 3.69
N VAL A 149 -21.08 -7.16 4.80
CA VAL A 149 -21.03 -6.52 6.13
C VAL A 149 -19.58 -6.27 6.55
N TRP A 150 -19.31 -5.09 7.11
CA TRP A 150 -18.05 -4.79 7.77
C TRP A 150 -17.99 -5.48 9.13
N LYS A 151 -16.94 -6.26 9.35
CA LYS A 151 -16.68 -6.95 10.62
C LYS A 151 -15.38 -6.45 11.22
N GLU A 152 -15.33 -6.36 12.56
CA GLU A 152 -14.09 -6.14 13.27
C GLU A 152 -13.06 -7.22 12.86
N SER A 153 -11.86 -6.78 12.52
CA SER A 153 -10.85 -7.63 11.88
C SER A 153 -10.46 -8.88 12.70
N GLY A 154 -10.48 -8.81 14.03
CA GLY A 154 -10.30 -9.96 14.91
C GLY A 154 -11.40 -11.00 14.73
N SER A 155 -12.65 -10.59 14.86
CA SER A 155 -13.81 -11.45 14.60
C SER A 155 -13.79 -12.06 13.20
N PHE A 156 -13.54 -11.26 12.16
CA PHE A 156 -13.49 -11.74 10.77
C PHE A 156 -12.41 -12.81 10.59
N LEU A 157 -11.20 -12.58 11.12
CA LEU A 157 -10.09 -13.52 10.97
C LEU A 157 -10.35 -14.82 11.72
N SER A 158 -10.98 -14.77 12.90
CA SER A 158 -11.39 -15.96 13.63
C SER A 158 -12.36 -16.83 12.81
N ASP A 159 -13.43 -16.23 12.26
CA ASP A 159 -14.39 -16.91 11.39
C ASP A 159 -13.67 -17.51 10.17
N TYR A 160 -12.87 -16.68 9.48
CA TYR A 160 -12.17 -17.08 8.26
C TYR A 160 -11.23 -18.28 8.48
N ILE A 161 -10.48 -18.30 9.59
CA ILE A 161 -9.51 -19.36 9.89
C ILE A 161 -10.22 -20.68 10.21
N LEU A 162 -11.36 -20.64 10.90
CA LEU A 162 -12.15 -21.84 11.20
C LEU A 162 -12.61 -22.52 9.91
N GLU A 163 -13.07 -21.73 8.94
CA GLU A 163 -13.57 -22.22 7.66
C GLU A 163 -12.43 -22.61 6.70
N ASN A 164 -11.44 -21.74 6.52
CA ASN A 164 -10.48 -21.81 5.41
C ASN A 164 -9.07 -22.26 5.85
N GLY A 165 -8.82 -22.41 7.14
CA GLY A 165 -7.48 -22.64 7.69
C GLY A 165 -6.64 -21.36 7.78
N PRO A 166 -5.49 -21.41 8.49
CA PRO A 166 -4.72 -20.23 8.87
C PRO A 166 -4.16 -19.43 7.70
N ASN A 167 -3.88 -20.08 6.56
CA ASN A 167 -3.42 -19.40 5.34
C ASN A 167 -4.46 -19.42 4.20
N GLY A 168 -5.69 -19.84 4.50
CA GLY A 168 -6.70 -20.10 3.48
C GLY A 168 -6.38 -21.33 2.61
N ASP A 169 -5.65 -22.30 3.16
CA ASP A 169 -5.24 -23.54 2.49
C ASP A 169 -6.42 -24.45 2.12
N LYS A 170 -7.58 -24.26 2.79
CA LYS A 170 -8.83 -25.00 2.51
C LYS A 170 -9.75 -24.26 1.53
N ARG A 171 -9.28 -23.20 0.85
CA ARG A 171 -10.05 -22.54 -0.20
C ARG A 171 -10.42 -23.57 -1.26
N ALA A 172 -11.69 -23.97 -1.31
CA ALA A 172 -12.19 -24.79 -2.41
C ALA A 172 -11.92 -24.03 -3.71
N GLY A 173 -11.22 -24.69 -4.66
CA GLY A 173 -10.87 -24.09 -5.93
C GLY A 173 -12.11 -23.57 -6.66
N THR A 174 -12.06 -22.31 -7.08
CA THR A 174 -12.94 -21.73 -8.09
C THR A 174 -12.65 -22.32 -9.45
#